data_AF-A0A9K3PU23-F1
#
_entry.id   AF-A0A9K3PU23-F1
#
_cell.length_a   1.000
_cell.length_b   1.000
_cell.length_c   1.000
_cell.angle_alpha   90.00
_cell.angle_beta   90.00
_cell.angle_gamma   90.00
#
_symmetry.space_group_name_H-M   'P 1'
#
loop_
_entity.id
_entity.type
_entity.pdbx_description
1 polymer ?
#
loop_
_entity_poly.entity_id
_entity_poly.type
_entity_poly.pdbx_seq_one_letter_code
_entity_poly.pdbx_strand_id
1 'polypeptide(L)'
;MVKIVPMLLMPISNGVSWYLICKKSPGGDQAYALLQNVWKIALFYMVWALYNKYLNGRPQELGHISTGLLALTAYFQKKYLAMGACGLVVLNFAVVIPVIINKGPGGMAKLVYKEVTALSLTWAYIFIAYILSNVVLWSFVLYRLYQEVVVPTQAGGSTGGGSYVPVADEEAAAL
;
A
#
# COMPACT_ATOMS: atom_id res chain seq x y z
N MET A 1 17.91 -9.22 22.87
CA MET A 1 18.83 -8.97 21.75
C MET A 1 18.06 -8.40 20.57
N VAL A 2 18.58 -7.36 19.90
CA VAL A 2 17.96 -6.80 18.69
C VAL A 2 18.17 -7.80 17.54
N LYS A 3 17.09 -8.22 16.88
CA LYS A 3 17.19 -9.10 15.70
C LYS A 3 17.47 -8.21 14.47
N ILE A 4 18.63 -8.40 13.84
CA ILE A 4 19.07 -7.59 12.69
C ILE A 4 18.17 -7.80 11.47
N VAL A 5 17.75 -9.05 11.21
CA VAL A 5 16.94 -9.38 10.02
C VAL A 5 15.59 -8.61 10.02
N PRO A 6 14.77 -8.62 11.09
CA PRO A 6 13.57 -7.79 11.15
C PRO A 6 13.82 -6.28 11.05
N MET A 7 14.97 -5.82 11.55
CA MET A 7 15.35 -4.41 11.49
C MET A 7 15.61 -3.95 10.05
N LEU A 8 16.29 -4.77 9.24
CA LEU A 8 16.54 -4.47 7.83
C LEU A 8 15.32 -4.68 6.95
N LEU A 9 14.45 -5.62 7.31
CA LEU A 9 13.29 -5.95 6.49
C LEU A 9 12.22 -4.86 6.54
N MET A 10 12.14 -4.05 7.61
CA MET A 10 11.25 -2.88 7.68
C MET A 10 11.50 -1.87 6.54
N PRO A 11 12.69 -1.26 6.38
CA PRO A 11 12.92 -0.30 5.30
C PRO A 11 12.86 -0.94 3.91
N ILE A 12 13.35 -2.18 3.75
CA ILE A 12 13.31 -2.88 2.46
C ILE A 12 11.87 -3.11 2.01
N SER A 13 11.03 -3.70 2.88
CA SER A 13 9.62 -3.96 2.55
C SER A 13 8.85 -2.67 2.28
N ASN A 14 9.12 -1.60 3.03
CA ASN A 14 8.49 -0.31 2.81
C ASN A 14 8.89 0.31 1.46
N GLY A 15 10.19 0.26 1.12
CA GLY A 15 10.70 0.72 -0.18
C GLY A 15 10.10 -0.04 -1.36
N VAL A 16 10.02 -1.37 -1.27
CA VAL A 16 9.36 -2.20 -2.29
C VAL A 16 7.87 -1.86 -2.40
N SER A 17 7.20 -1.62 -1.28
CA SER A 17 5.78 -1.25 -1.26
C SER A 17 5.54 0.09 -1.97
N TRP A 18 6.37 1.10 -1.68
CA TRP A 18 6.33 2.38 -2.39
C TRP A 18 6.55 2.22 -3.89
N TYR A 19 7.56 1.46 -4.28
CA TYR A 19 7.85 1.18 -5.69
C TYR A 19 6.64 0.55 -6.41
N LEU A 20 6.02 -0.47 -5.80
CA LEU A 20 4.85 -1.14 -6.35
C LEU A 20 3.62 -0.23 -6.44
N ILE A 21 3.37 0.63 -5.44
CA ILE A 21 2.22 1.55 -5.44
C ILE A 21 2.41 2.71 -6.42
N CYS A 22 3.63 3.22 -6.58
CA CYS A 22 3.93 4.33 -7.48
C CYS A 22 4.07 3.91 -8.95
N LYS A 23 4.29 2.61 -9.23
CA LYS A 23 4.38 2.10 -10.59
C LYS A 23 3.06 2.31 -11.33
N LYS A 24 3.06 3.19 -12.34
CA LYS A 24 1.90 3.40 -13.23
C LYS A 24 1.69 2.17 -14.12
N SER A 25 0.43 1.83 -14.35
CA SER A 25 0.06 0.80 -15.33
C SER A 25 0.04 1.44 -16.72
N PRO A 26 0.86 0.97 -17.69
CA PRO A 26 0.78 1.44 -19.06
C PRO A 26 -0.52 0.91 -19.70
N GLY A 27 -1.50 1.78 -19.91
CA GLY A 27 -2.65 1.52 -20.80
C GLY A 27 -3.72 0.55 -20.31
N GLY A 28 -3.92 0.37 -18.99
CA GLY A 28 -4.96 -0.52 -18.45
C GLY A 28 -5.75 0.09 -17.28
N ASP A 29 -6.75 -0.65 -16.78
CA ASP A 29 -7.55 -0.29 -15.59
C ASP A 29 -6.60 -0.03 -14.40
N GLN A 30 -6.45 1.24 -14.03
CA GLN A 30 -5.54 1.68 -12.97
C GLN A 30 -5.95 1.11 -11.61
N ALA A 31 -7.26 0.94 -11.37
CA ALA A 31 -7.76 0.35 -10.14
C ALA A 31 -7.38 -1.12 -10.05
N TYR A 32 -7.50 -1.88 -11.14
CA TYR A 32 -7.10 -3.29 -11.16
C TYR A 32 -5.60 -3.45 -10.85
N ALA A 33 -4.75 -2.67 -11.52
CA ALA A 33 -3.31 -2.70 -11.28
C ALA A 33 -2.94 -2.30 -9.84
N LEU A 34 -3.62 -1.28 -9.29
CA LEU A 34 -3.44 -0.87 -7.91
C LEU A 34 -3.81 -1.99 -6.94
N LEU A 35 -4.99 -2.59 -7.09
CA LEU A 35 -5.45 -3.68 -6.23
C LEU A 35 -4.54 -4.92 -6.33
N GLN A 36 -4.01 -5.21 -7.52
CA GLN A 36 -3.01 -6.27 -7.73
C GLN A 36 -1.72 -6.05 -6.93
N ASN A 37 -1.27 -4.81 -6.77
CA ASN A 37 -0.12 -4.50 -5.95
C ASN A 37 -0.48 -4.47 -4.46
N VAL A 38 -1.64 -3.89 -4.12
CA VAL A 38 -2.13 -3.80 -2.74
C VAL A 38 -2.29 -5.16 -2.09
N TRP A 39 -2.86 -6.18 -2.76
CA TRP A 39 -3.03 -7.49 -2.12
C TRP A 39 -1.69 -8.17 -1.82
N LYS A 40 -0.70 -8.05 -2.70
CA LYS A 40 0.64 -8.62 -2.51
C LYS A 40 1.34 -8.00 -1.31
N ILE A 41 1.27 -6.67 -1.22
CA ILE A 41 1.82 -5.91 -0.09
C ILE A 41 1.06 -6.31 1.19
N ALA A 42 -0.26 -6.20 1.21
CA ALA A 42 -1.07 -6.52 2.38
C ALA A 42 -0.88 -7.97 2.86
N LEU A 43 -0.72 -8.93 1.94
CA LEU A 43 -0.40 -10.31 2.26
C LEU A 43 0.96 -10.44 2.94
N PHE A 44 1.99 -9.76 2.44
CA PHE A 44 3.30 -9.73 3.10
C PHE A 44 3.19 -9.21 4.54
N TYR A 45 2.52 -8.07 4.75
CA TYR A 45 2.33 -7.51 6.09
C TYR A 45 1.48 -8.41 7.00
N MET A 46 0.50 -9.12 6.44
CA MET A 46 -0.29 -10.12 7.18
C MET A 46 0.59 -11.27 7.65
N VAL A 47 1.37 -11.87 6.75
CA VAL A 47 2.31 -12.96 7.08
C VAL A 47 3.35 -12.48 8.08
N TRP A 48 3.84 -11.25 7.95
CA TRP A 48 4.75 -10.64 8.90
C TRP A 48 4.16 -10.52 10.31
N ALA A 49 2.92 -10.04 10.40
CA ALA A 49 2.20 -9.93 11.67
C ALA A 49 1.93 -11.31 12.29
N LEU A 50 1.55 -12.31 11.48
CA LEU A 50 1.37 -13.69 11.93
C LEU A 50 2.68 -14.30 12.44
N TYR A 51 3.79 -14.10 11.71
CA TYR A 51 5.12 -14.50 12.14
C TYR A 51 5.48 -13.89 13.50
N ASN A 52 5.23 -12.59 13.68
CA ASN A 52 5.51 -11.94 14.96
C ASN A 52 4.63 -12.45 16.10
N LYS A 53 3.35 -12.71 15.81
CA LYS A 53 2.38 -13.21 16.79
C LYS A 53 2.72 -14.63 17.26
N TYR A 54 2.91 -15.55 16.32
CA TYR A 54 3.05 -16.98 16.63
C TYR A 54 4.50 -17.42 16.87
N LEU A 55 5.48 -16.84 16.17
CA LEU A 55 6.88 -17.29 16.22
C LEU A 55 7.78 -16.37 17.04
N ASN A 56 7.44 -15.09 17.19
CA ASN A 56 8.18 -14.17 18.08
C ASN A 56 7.50 -13.92 19.43
N GLY A 57 6.38 -14.62 19.73
CA GLY A 57 5.70 -14.53 21.02
C GLY A 57 5.14 -13.15 21.32
N ARG A 58 4.69 -12.40 20.30
CA ARG A 58 4.06 -11.08 20.47
C ARG A 58 2.53 -11.18 20.28
N PRO A 59 1.77 -11.62 21.29
CA PRO A 59 0.34 -11.91 21.13
C PRO A 59 -0.50 -10.66 20.82
N GLN A 60 0.01 -9.47 21.13
CA GLN A 60 -0.65 -8.17 20.93
C GLN A 60 -0.60 -7.67 19.48
N GLU A 61 0.04 -8.40 18.56
CA GLU A 61 0.12 -8.02 17.14
C GLU A 61 -1.24 -8.22 16.45
N LEU A 62 -2.02 -7.14 16.35
CA LEU A 62 -3.35 -7.13 15.72
C LEU A 62 -3.34 -6.84 14.21
N GLY A 63 -2.18 -6.46 13.66
CA GLY A 63 -2.05 -6.04 12.25
C GLY A 63 -2.54 -7.08 11.23
N HIS A 64 -2.43 -8.38 11.55
CA HIS A 64 -2.86 -9.48 10.67
C HIS A 64 -4.35 -9.42 10.30
N ILE A 65 -5.20 -8.85 11.16
CA ILE A 65 -6.65 -8.76 10.90
C ILE A 65 -6.91 -7.71 9.83
N SER A 66 -6.43 -6.48 10.02
CA SER A 66 -6.68 -5.38 9.08
C SER A 66 -5.97 -5.60 7.74
N THR A 67 -4.71 -6.04 7.75
CA THR A 67 -3.97 -6.31 6.51
C THR A 67 -4.47 -7.58 5.82
N GLY A 68 -4.95 -8.58 6.57
CA GLY A 68 -5.56 -9.78 5.98
C GLY A 68 -6.88 -9.48 5.28
N LEU A 69 -7.74 -8.66 5.91
CA LEU A 69 -8.97 -8.20 5.27
C LEU A 69 -8.67 -7.38 4.00
N LEU A 70 -7.67 -6.50 4.04
CA LEU A 70 -7.24 -5.74 2.87
C LEU A 70 -6.69 -6.66 1.77
N ALA A 71 -5.87 -7.65 2.12
CA ALA A 71 -5.35 -8.61 1.15
C ALA A 71 -6.48 -9.37 0.43
N LEU A 72 -7.46 -9.88 1.18
CA LEU A 72 -8.60 -10.60 0.61
C LEU A 72 -9.46 -9.71 -0.28
N THR A 73 -9.88 -8.54 0.22
CA THR A 73 -10.74 -7.62 -0.53
C THR A 73 -10.07 -7.10 -1.79
N ALA A 74 -8.77 -6.83 -1.74
CA ALA A 74 -7.99 -6.42 -2.91
C ALA A 74 -7.76 -7.59 -3.90
N TYR A 75 -7.52 -8.81 -3.42
CA TYR A 75 -7.41 -10.00 -4.26
C TYR A 75 -8.69 -10.23 -5.09
N PHE A 76 -9.87 -10.16 -4.45
CA PHE A 76 -11.18 -10.28 -5.09
C PHE A 76 -11.65 -9.03 -5.85
N GLN A 77 -10.78 -8.01 -5.99
CA GLN A 77 -11.07 -6.78 -6.74
C GLN A 77 -12.30 -6.00 -6.24
N LYS A 78 -12.65 -6.13 -4.95
CA LYS A 78 -13.83 -5.47 -4.37
C LYS A 78 -13.47 -4.05 -3.92
N LYS A 79 -13.47 -3.09 -4.86
CA LYS A 79 -13.01 -1.70 -4.67
C LYS A 79 -13.54 -1.04 -3.37
N TYR A 80 -14.85 -1.08 -3.13
CA TYR A 80 -15.48 -0.50 -1.92
C TYR A 80 -15.01 -1.15 -0.62
N LEU A 81 -14.94 -2.49 -0.60
CA LEU A 81 -14.49 -3.23 0.58
C LEU A 81 -12.98 -3.03 0.82
N ALA A 82 -12.19 -2.99 -0.25
CA ALA A 82 -10.76 -2.71 -0.18
C ALA A 82 -10.48 -1.29 0.33
N MET A 83 -11.28 -0.30 -0.07
CA MET A 83 -11.20 1.06 0.47
C MET A 83 -11.47 1.09 1.98
N GLY A 84 -12.54 0.44 2.43
CA GLY A 84 -12.86 0.33 3.87
C GLY A 84 -11.77 -0.40 4.66
N ALA A 85 -11.27 -1.54 4.14
CA ALA A 85 -10.18 -2.28 4.75
C ALA A 85 -8.87 -1.49 4.80
N CYS A 86 -8.56 -0.71 3.75
CA CYS A 86 -7.40 0.17 3.72
C CYS A 86 -7.51 1.26 4.79
N GLY A 87 -8.69 1.83 5.00
CA GLY A 87 -8.97 2.75 6.11
C GLY A 87 -8.66 2.15 7.47
N LEU A 88 -9.05 0.90 7.71
CA LEU A 88 -8.71 0.18 8.96
C LEU A 88 -7.20 -0.01 9.13
N VAL A 89 -6.45 -0.27 8.05
CA VAL A 89 -4.98 -0.36 8.09
C VAL A 89 -4.38 1.00 8.46
N VAL A 90 -4.83 2.10 7.85
CA VAL A 90 -4.37 3.46 8.18
C VAL A 90 -4.60 3.76 9.67
N LEU A 91 -5.80 3.50 10.18
CA LEU A 91 -6.12 3.71 11.59
C LEU A 91 -5.22 2.88 12.52
N ASN A 92 -4.97 1.61 12.18
CA ASN A 92 -4.11 0.74 12.97
C ASN A 92 -2.68 1.29 13.12
N PHE A 93 -2.13 1.89 12.07
CA PHE A 93 -0.82 2.55 12.15
C PHE A 93 -0.90 3.92 12.84
N ALA A 94 -1.96 4.70 12.59
CA ALA A 94 -2.13 6.05 13.15
C ALA A 94 -2.22 6.05 14.68
N VAL A 95 -2.81 5.01 15.28
CA VAL A 95 -2.91 4.86 16.75
C VAL A 95 -1.53 4.84 17.43
N VAL A 96 -0.46 4.48 16.71
CA VAL A 96 0.91 4.45 17.26
C VAL A 96 1.55 5.84 17.27
N ILE A 97 1.07 6.80 16.46
CA ILE A 97 1.68 8.13 16.31
C ILE A 97 1.72 8.92 17.64
N PRO A 98 0.63 9.01 18.43
CA PRO A 98 0.68 9.72 19.71
C PRO A 98 1.71 9.12 20.68
N VAL A 99 1.90 7.80 20.65
CA VAL A 99 2.91 7.12 21.47
C VAL A 99 4.32 7.54 21.04
N ILE A 100 4.58 7.60 19.73
CA ILE A 100 5.85 8.04 19.16
C ILE A 100 6.15 9.49 19.55
N ILE A 101 5.18 10.40 19.41
CA ILE A 101 5.35 11.83 19.74
C ILE A 101 5.68 11.99 21.22
N ASN A 102 4.97 11.29 22.11
CA ASN A 102 5.14 11.43 23.55
C ASN A 102 6.43 10.79 24.09
N LYS A 103 6.89 9.68 23.52
CA LYS A 103 8.02 8.89 24.05
C LYS A 103 9.32 9.10 23.29
N GLY A 104 9.26 9.51 22.03
CA GLY A 104 10.41 9.59 21.14
C GLY A 104 11.15 8.26 20.93
N PRO A 105 12.30 8.27 20.23
CA PRO A 105 13.07 7.07 19.92
C PRO A 105 13.56 6.31 21.16
N GLY A 106 14.06 7.03 22.17
CA GLY A 106 14.56 6.42 23.41
C GLY A 106 13.45 5.73 24.21
N GLY A 107 12.27 6.33 24.30
CA GLY A 107 11.13 5.71 24.98
C GLY A 107 10.58 4.51 24.19
N MET A 108 10.59 4.56 22.85
CA MET A 108 10.23 3.41 22.02
C MET A 108 11.21 2.24 22.17
N ALA A 109 12.51 2.52 22.26
CA ALA A 109 13.52 1.50 22.55
C ALA A 109 13.27 0.84 23.91
N LYS A 110 12.97 1.63 24.95
CA LYS A 110 12.66 1.14 26.31
C LYS A 110 11.37 0.31 26.40
N LEU A 111 10.40 0.54 25.52
CA LEU A 111 9.16 -0.26 25.48
C LEU A 111 9.41 -1.70 25.00
N VAL A 112 10.45 -1.91 24.19
CA VAL A 112 10.71 -3.20 23.52
C VAL A 112 11.95 -3.90 24.07
N TYR A 113 12.95 -3.13 24.49
CA TYR A 113 14.22 -3.63 25.00
C TYR A 113 14.43 -3.16 26.44
N LYS A 114 14.88 -4.08 27.30
CA LYS A 114 15.20 -3.80 28.70
C LYS A 114 16.32 -2.77 28.85
N GLU A 115 17.30 -2.81 27.93
CA GLU A 115 18.46 -1.93 27.92
C GLU A 115 18.50 -1.09 26.65
N VAL A 116 18.80 0.21 26.82
CA VAL A 116 18.97 1.13 25.70
C VAL A 116 20.43 1.12 25.26
N THR A 117 20.70 0.32 24.25
CA THR A 117 21.97 0.30 23.52
C THR A 117 21.88 1.12 22.24
N ALA A 118 23.01 1.48 21.64
CA ALA A 118 23.05 2.14 20.33
C ALA A 118 22.22 1.36 19.28
N LEU A 119 22.32 0.02 19.27
CA LEU A 119 21.57 -0.81 18.34
C LEU A 119 20.05 -0.77 18.56
N SER A 120 19.59 -0.78 19.81
CA SER A 120 18.15 -0.63 20.12
C SER A 120 17.62 0.77 19.78
N LEU A 121 18.47 1.79 19.89
CA LEU A 121 18.12 3.15 19.50
C LEU A 121 18.00 3.27 17.98
N THR A 122 18.94 2.68 17.22
CA THR A 122 18.86 2.60 15.76
C THR A 122 17.61 1.85 15.31
N TRP A 123 17.27 0.73 15.98
CA TRP A 123 16.02 0.02 15.74
C TRP A 123 14.80 0.93 15.94
N ALA A 124 14.77 1.73 17.00
CA ALA A 124 13.65 2.62 17.30
C ALA A 124 13.49 3.73 16.24
N TYR A 125 14.60 4.30 15.75
CA TYR A 125 14.55 5.26 14.63
C TYR A 125 14.00 4.64 13.35
N ILE A 126 14.49 3.44 12.99
CA ILE A 126 13.99 2.71 11.81
C ILE A 126 12.50 2.39 11.97
N PHE A 127 12.09 1.92 13.15
CA PHE A 127 10.70 1.62 13.45
C PHE A 127 9.81 2.86 13.32
N ILE A 128 10.21 4.01 13.88
CA ILE A 128 9.46 5.26 13.79
C ILE A 128 9.31 5.70 12.32
N ALA A 129 10.42 5.75 11.57
CA ALA A 129 10.40 6.11 10.15
C ALA A 129 9.51 5.15 9.35
N TYR A 130 9.57 3.85 9.66
CA TYR A 130 8.73 2.84 9.05
C TYR A 130 7.24 3.07 9.35
N ILE A 131 6.85 3.36 10.59
CA ILE A 131 5.45 3.65 10.95
C ILE A 131 4.95 4.88 10.19
N LEU A 132 5.71 5.99 10.22
CA LEU A 132 5.33 7.21 9.52
C LEU A 132 5.18 7.00 8.01
N SER A 133 6.14 6.31 7.39
CA SER A 133 6.08 5.98 5.96
C SER A 133 4.89 5.07 5.62
N ASN A 134 4.55 4.09 6.48
CA ASN A 134 3.36 3.26 6.26
C ASN A 134 2.06 4.06 6.37
N VAL A 135 1.95 4.99 7.32
CA VAL A 135 0.77 5.86 7.42
C VAL A 135 0.58 6.65 6.14
N VAL A 136 1.65 7.26 5.62
CA VAL A 136 1.62 8.01 4.35
C VAL A 136 1.29 7.10 3.17
N LEU A 137 1.96 5.95 3.05
CA LEU A 137 1.74 4.98 1.96
C LEU A 137 0.27 4.52 1.91
N TRP A 138 -0.28 4.07 3.04
CA TRP A 138 -1.65 3.55 3.07
C TRP A 138 -2.69 4.68 2.92
N SER A 139 -2.39 5.89 3.36
CA SER A 139 -3.22 7.07 3.08
C SER A 139 -3.22 7.40 1.58
N PHE A 140 -2.08 7.27 0.92
CA PHE A 140 -1.97 7.44 -0.53
C PHE A 140 -2.72 6.35 -1.29
N VAL A 141 -2.62 5.09 -0.87
CA VAL A 141 -3.44 3.99 -1.43
C VAL A 141 -4.92 4.26 -1.24
N LEU A 142 -5.33 4.68 -0.04
CA LEU A 142 -6.72 5.01 0.27
C LEU A 142 -7.23 6.16 -0.63
N TYR A 143 -6.43 7.21 -0.80
CA TYR A 143 -6.75 8.31 -1.70
C TYR A 143 -6.93 7.84 -3.15
N ARG A 144 -6.03 6.99 -3.66
CA ARG A 144 -6.17 6.45 -5.02
C ARG A 144 -7.42 5.57 -5.16
N LEU A 145 -7.71 4.71 -4.18
CA LEU A 145 -8.93 3.91 -4.17
C LEU A 145 -10.19 4.79 -4.13
N TYR A 146 -10.17 5.87 -3.35
CA TYR A 146 -11.26 6.84 -3.30
C TYR A 146 -11.49 7.50 -4.66
N GLN A 147 -10.42 7.93 -5.35
CA GLN A 147 -10.54 8.50 -6.70
C GLN A 147 -11.20 7.51 -7.66
N GLU A 148 -10.79 6.23 -7.65
CA GLU A 148 -11.34 5.19 -8.53
C GLU A 148 -12.80 4.82 -8.22
N VAL A 149 -13.26 5.03 -6.98
CA VAL A 149 -14.60 4.65 -6.53
C VAL A 149 -15.60 5.79 -6.63
N VAL A 150 -15.20 7.00 -6.21
CA VAL A 150 -16.12 8.13 -5.99
C VAL A 150 -16.06 9.14 -7.13
N VAL A 151 -14.90 9.30 -7.76
CA VAL A 151 -14.76 10.17 -8.93
C VAL A 151 -14.78 9.25 -10.15
N PRO A 152 -15.96 8.97 -10.76
CA PRO A 152 -15.96 8.29 -12.03
C PRO A 152 -15.12 9.15 -12.98
N THR A 153 -13.92 8.67 -13.28
CA THR A 153 -13.11 9.25 -14.33
C THR A 153 -13.97 9.08 -15.56
N GLN A 154 -14.57 10.16 -16.05
CA GLN A 154 -15.33 10.12 -17.28
C GLN A 154 -14.36 9.56 -18.32
N ALA A 155 -14.60 8.30 -18.71
CA ALA A 155 -13.90 7.68 -19.80
C ALA A 155 -13.99 8.66 -20.95
N GLY A 156 -12.83 9.12 -21.42
CA GLY A 156 -12.73 10.19 -22.40
C GLY A 156 -13.77 9.97 -23.49
N GLY A 157 -14.58 11.00 -23.72
CA GLY A 157 -15.33 11.13 -24.95
C GLY A 157 -14.33 11.03 -26.08
N SER A 158 -14.19 9.82 -26.62
CA SER A 158 -13.72 9.57 -27.96
C SER A 158 -14.69 10.31 -28.86
N THR A 159 -14.39 11.58 -29.14
CA THR A 159 -14.82 12.23 -30.36
C THR A 159 -14.22 11.38 -31.47
N GLY A 160 -15.01 10.40 -31.91
CA GLY A 160 -14.78 9.66 -33.12
C GLY A 160 -14.84 10.64 -34.28
N GLY A 161 -13.72 11.29 -34.55
CA GLY A 161 -13.43 11.93 -35.82
C GLY A 161 -13.24 10.84 -36.86
N GLY A 162 -14.33 10.15 -37.22
CA GLY A 162 -14.40 9.38 -38.44
C GLY A 162 -14.27 10.37 -39.58
N SER A 163 -13.04 10.60 -40.05
CA SER A 163 -12.82 11.22 -41.34
C SER A 163 -13.35 10.24 -42.38
N TYR A 164 -14.55 10.51 -42.86
CA TYR A 164 -15.08 9.91 -44.07
C TYR A 164 -14.11 10.33 -45.19
N VAL A 165 -13.25 9.42 -45.62
CA VAL A 165 -12.48 9.59 -46.86
C VAL A 165 -13.45 9.20 -47.96
N PRO A 166 -13.96 10.14 -48.78
CA PRO A 166 -14.70 9.74 -49.96
C PRO A 166 -13.74 8.97 -50.86
N VAL A 167 -14.07 7.70 -51.12
CA VAL A 167 -13.47 6.93 -52.19
C VAL A 167 -13.86 7.66 -53.48
N ALA A 168 -12.90 8.30 -54.12
CA ALA A 168 -13.11 8.81 -55.47
C ALA A 168 -13.17 7.58 -56.40
N ASP A 169 -14.35 7.35 -56.98
CA ASP A 169 -14.54 6.39 -58.06
C ASP A 169 -13.67 6.83 -59.26
N GLU A 170 -12.52 6.17 -59.40
CA GLU A 170 -11.62 6.31 -60.54
C GLU A 170 -11.94 5.18 -61.54
N GLU A 171 -13.10 5.23 -62.20
CA GLU A 171 -13.40 4.33 -63.30
C GLU A 171 -14.50 4.90 -64.23
N ALA A 172 -14.08 5.56 -65.32
CA ALA A 172 -14.75 5.54 -66.64
C ALA A 172 -14.19 6.62 -67.59
N ALA A 173 -13.05 6.35 -68.22
CA ALA A 173 -12.69 7.00 -69.49
C ALA A 173 -11.64 6.16 -70.25
N ALA A 174 -12.03 4.96 -70.67
CA ALA A 174 -11.38 4.26 -71.78
C ALA A 174 -12.37 3.26 -72.37
N LEU A 175 -13.11 3.71 -73.40
CA LEU A 175 -13.45 3.01 -74.66
C LEU A 175 -14.52 3.83 -75.41
#